data_AF-A0A098CZU2-F1
#
_entry.id   AF-A0A098CZU2-F1
#
_cell.length_a   1.000
_cell.length_b   1.000
_cell.length_c   1.000
_cell.angle_alpha   90.00
_cell.angle_beta   90.00
_cell.angle_gamma   90.00
#
_symmetry.space_group_name_H-M   'P 1'
#
loop_
_entity.id
_entity.type
_entity.pdbx_description
1 polymer ?
#
loop_
_entity_poly.entity_id
_entity_poly.type
_entity_poly.pdbx_seq_one_letter_code
_entity_poly.pdbx_strand_id
1 'polypeptide(L)'
;MSSTNEDKTEDRPRWLINIENSIKEELEEFPSEPSYYEIVRDLLLAPKDNEQAVPDAVTRFYQLYGDGAETEQREPPEYGAAYKLNSIADVVFEAVRDVFYTTLEHDRLAEFLIGIKKGAATEYDTVNPQFVYHDWGLETIASGSWNASHVDASTKNLATDPEQTWTEAWINTSALISKLYKEGLLDTDGPIWLTWDFVMAFEKLKKGDIASYAGRQA
;
A
#
# COMPACT_ATOMS: atom_id res chain seq x y z
N MET A 1 22.07 13.53 -38.75
CA MET A 1 21.78 12.35 -37.90
C MET A 1 21.88 12.82 -36.46
N SER A 2 20.76 13.12 -35.82
CA SER A 2 20.74 13.37 -34.37
C SER A 2 20.34 12.07 -33.71
N SER A 3 21.27 11.57 -32.89
CA SER A 3 21.10 10.40 -32.03
C SER A 3 20.00 10.69 -31.02
N THR A 4 18.85 10.03 -31.16
CA THR A 4 17.89 9.88 -30.07
C THR A 4 18.56 9.04 -29.00
N ASN A 5 18.70 9.59 -27.79
CA ASN A 5 18.95 8.80 -26.59
C ASN A 5 17.72 7.90 -26.39
N GLU A 6 17.85 6.63 -26.74
CA GLU A 6 16.99 5.59 -26.19
C GLU A 6 17.29 5.51 -24.69
N ASP A 7 16.36 6.02 -23.88
CA ASP A 7 16.36 5.88 -22.44
C ASP A 7 16.40 4.37 -22.10
N LYS A 8 17.48 3.95 -21.43
CA LYS A 8 17.65 2.58 -20.94
C LYS A 8 16.64 2.30 -19.82
N THR A 9 15.43 1.94 -20.22
CA THR A 9 14.33 1.54 -19.33
C THR A 9 14.34 0.05 -19.00
N GLU A 10 15.17 -0.76 -19.67
CA GLU A 10 15.09 -2.23 -19.62
C GLU A 10 15.54 -2.90 -18.31
N ASP A 11 16.32 -2.26 -17.44
CA ASP A 11 16.88 -2.91 -16.23
C ASP A 11 16.22 -2.47 -14.90
N ARG A 12 15.18 -1.63 -14.95
CA ARG A 12 14.59 -1.06 -13.72
C ARG A 12 13.32 -1.83 -13.29
N PRO A 13 13.14 -2.13 -12.00
CA PRO A 13 11.90 -2.72 -11.51
C PRO A 13 10.67 -1.85 -11.83
N ARG A 14 9.54 -2.49 -12.16
CA ARG A 14 8.28 -1.81 -12.51
C ARG A 14 7.79 -0.86 -11.41
N TRP A 15 7.86 -1.30 -10.14
CA TRP A 15 7.50 -0.47 -8.99
C TRP A 15 8.28 0.85 -8.95
N LEU A 16 9.57 0.82 -9.32
CA LEU A 16 10.43 2.00 -9.26
C LEU A 16 10.11 2.98 -10.38
N ILE A 17 9.79 2.49 -11.57
CA ILE A 17 9.31 3.31 -12.69
C ILE A 17 8.00 3.99 -12.31
N ASN A 18 7.07 3.23 -11.74
CA ASN A 18 5.75 3.75 -11.35
C ASN A 18 5.88 4.84 -10.27
N ILE A 19 6.62 4.59 -9.19
CA ILE A 19 6.85 5.58 -8.14
C ILE A 19 7.50 6.85 -8.68
N GLU A 20 8.51 6.74 -9.56
CA GLU A 20 9.16 7.92 -10.12
C GLU A 20 8.30 8.71 -11.10
N ASN A 21 7.38 8.04 -11.80
CA ASN A 21 6.40 8.72 -12.63
C ASN A 21 5.38 9.45 -11.75
N SER A 22 4.84 8.81 -10.70
CA SER A 22 3.95 9.46 -9.74
C SER A 22 4.60 10.67 -9.08
N ILE A 23 5.88 10.58 -8.68
CA ILE A 23 6.62 11.74 -8.16
C ILE A 23 6.65 12.90 -9.16
N LYS A 24 6.88 12.63 -10.44
CA LYS A 24 6.91 13.67 -11.48
C LYS A 24 5.53 14.28 -11.70
N GLU A 25 4.50 13.44 -11.77
CA GLU A 25 3.11 13.88 -11.96
C GLU A 25 2.62 14.71 -10.76
N GLU A 26 2.87 14.27 -9.53
CA GLU A 26 2.53 15.03 -8.33
C GLU A 26 3.35 16.31 -8.17
N LEU A 27 4.61 16.32 -8.59
CA LEU A 27 5.39 17.58 -8.59
C LEU A 27 4.77 18.64 -9.51
N GLU A 28 4.06 18.23 -10.56
CA GLU A 28 3.37 19.14 -11.48
C GLU A 28 2.03 19.65 -10.90
N GLU A 29 1.31 18.83 -10.12
CA GLU A 29 -0.03 19.15 -9.61
C GLU A 29 -0.04 19.61 -8.13
N PHE A 30 0.72 18.95 -7.26
CA PHE A 30 0.77 19.17 -5.80
C PHE A 30 2.21 19.07 -5.23
N PRO A 31 2.99 20.15 -5.21
CA PRO A 31 4.44 20.11 -4.90
C PRO A 31 4.84 19.53 -3.53
N SER A 32 3.92 19.37 -2.57
CA SER A 32 4.19 18.83 -1.22
C SER A 32 3.91 17.32 -1.08
N GLU A 33 3.11 16.74 -1.97
CA GLU A 33 2.67 15.33 -1.93
C GLU A 33 3.72 14.27 -2.34
N PRO A 34 4.79 14.56 -3.12
CA PRO A 34 5.78 13.56 -3.51
C PRO A 34 6.49 12.88 -2.34
N SER A 35 6.47 13.50 -1.15
CA SER A 35 7.15 13.02 0.04
C SER A 35 6.75 11.58 0.43
N TYR A 36 5.51 11.17 0.19
CA TYR A 36 5.06 9.80 0.48
C TYR A 36 5.69 8.78 -0.46
N TYR A 37 5.69 9.10 -1.76
CA TYR A 37 6.38 8.31 -2.78
C TYR A 37 7.87 8.22 -2.53
N GLU A 38 8.51 9.31 -2.11
CA GLU A 38 9.93 9.31 -1.75
C GLU A 38 10.24 8.42 -0.54
N ILE A 39 9.41 8.45 0.51
CA ILE A 39 9.58 7.55 1.67
C ILE A 39 9.57 6.09 1.22
N VAL A 40 8.57 5.69 0.43
CA VAL A 40 8.45 4.30 -0.05
C VAL A 40 9.57 3.95 -1.03
N ARG A 41 9.94 4.85 -1.94
CA ARG A 41 11.07 4.66 -2.86
C ARG A 41 12.36 4.39 -2.10
N ASP A 42 12.68 5.26 -1.16
CA ASP A 42 13.95 5.22 -0.43
C ASP A 42 14.01 3.98 0.49
N LEU A 43 12.89 3.58 1.09
CA LEU A 43 12.73 2.33 1.82
C LEU A 43 13.06 1.10 0.95
N LEU A 44 12.51 1.06 -0.26
CA LEU A 44 12.70 -0.06 -1.19
C LEU A 44 14.09 -0.08 -1.84
N LEU A 45 14.71 1.08 -2.05
CA LEU A 45 16.08 1.21 -2.57
C LEU A 45 17.17 0.97 -1.52
N ALA A 46 16.83 0.96 -0.23
CA ALA A 46 17.81 0.81 0.84
C ALA A 46 18.60 -0.51 0.71
N PRO A 47 19.93 -0.52 1.00
CA PRO A 47 20.73 -1.74 0.97
C PRO A 47 20.13 -2.87 1.80
N LYS A 48 20.25 -4.13 1.37
CA LYS A 48 19.58 -5.27 2.02
C LYS A 48 19.97 -5.49 3.47
N ASP A 49 21.20 -5.12 3.82
CA ASP A 49 21.78 -5.17 5.17
C ASP A 49 21.47 -3.92 6.02
N ASN A 50 20.73 -2.94 5.48
CA ASN A 50 20.33 -1.77 6.24
C ASN A 50 19.15 -2.09 7.17
N GLU A 51 19.47 -2.41 8.42
CA GLU A 51 18.50 -2.62 9.51
C GLU A 51 17.73 -1.34 9.90
N GLN A 52 18.22 -0.15 9.52
CA GLN A 52 17.57 1.13 9.80
C GLN A 52 16.57 1.55 8.72
N ALA A 53 16.49 0.84 7.59
CA ALA A 53 15.62 1.24 6.48
C ALA A 53 14.15 1.44 6.90
N VAL A 54 13.59 0.51 7.67
CA VAL A 54 12.22 0.61 8.18
C VAL A 54 12.10 1.68 9.28
N PRO A 55 12.91 1.69 10.35
CA PRO A 55 12.89 2.76 11.37
C PRO A 55 13.02 4.18 10.80
N ASP A 56 13.91 4.38 9.83
CA ASP A 56 14.15 5.67 9.19
C ASP A 56 12.91 6.10 8.38
N ALA A 57 12.29 5.18 7.64
CA ALA A 57 11.05 5.45 6.91
C ALA A 57 9.89 5.82 7.86
N VAL A 58 9.72 5.10 8.97
CA VAL A 58 8.71 5.42 10.00
C VAL A 58 8.97 6.80 10.60
N THR A 59 10.22 7.10 10.91
CA THR A 59 10.61 8.42 11.46
C THR A 59 10.30 9.54 10.46
N ARG A 60 10.61 9.34 9.18
CA ARG A 60 10.33 10.31 8.12
C ARG A 60 8.84 10.53 7.92
N PHE A 61 8.01 9.49 8.03
CA PHE A 61 6.55 9.62 8.03
C PHE A 61 6.05 10.48 9.20
N TYR A 62 6.55 10.26 10.42
CA TYR A 62 6.15 11.08 11.57
C TYR A 62 6.63 12.52 11.48
N GLN A 63 7.84 12.74 10.95
CA GLN A 63 8.34 14.10 10.68
C GLN A 63 7.44 14.81 9.68
N LEU A 64 7.08 14.16 8.57
CA LEU A 64 6.15 14.72 7.59
C LEU A 64 4.79 15.07 8.21
N TYR A 65 4.27 14.22 9.11
CA TYR A 65 3.06 14.54 9.87
C TYR A 65 3.25 15.74 10.82
N GLY A 66 4.37 15.81 11.54
CA GLY A 66 4.66 16.91 12.47
C GLY A 66 4.84 18.25 11.75
N ASP A 67 5.60 18.28 10.67
CA ASP A 67 5.93 19.48 9.90
C ASP A 67 4.68 20.13 9.27
N GLY A 68 3.68 19.32 8.89
CA GLY A 68 2.39 19.81 8.39
C GLY A 68 1.49 20.41 9.48
N ALA A 69 1.79 20.22 10.77
CA ALA A 69 0.88 20.60 11.86
C ALA A 69 0.70 22.11 12.01
N GLU A 70 1.72 22.88 11.64
CA GLU A 70 1.68 24.34 11.74
C GLU A 70 0.94 25.00 10.57
N THR A 71 0.87 24.33 9.42
CA THR A 71 0.37 24.89 8.16
C THR A 71 -0.99 24.34 7.75
N GLU A 72 -1.33 23.12 8.17
CA GLU A 72 -2.59 22.46 7.84
C GLU A 72 -3.66 22.77 8.90
N GLN A 73 -4.86 23.11 8.44
CA GLN A 73 -6.02 23.20 9.34
C GLN A 73 -6.44 21.80 9.78
N ARG A 74 -6.08 21.43 11.01
CA ARG A 74 -6.34 20.11 11.59
C ARG A 74 -7.52 20.16 12.54
N GLU A 75 -8.59 19.45 12.20
CA GLU A 75 -9.78 19.36 13.04
C GLU A 75 -9.77 18.10 13.91
N PRO A 76 -10.25 18.20 15.17
CA PRO A 76 -10.49 17.02 16.00
C PRO A 76 -11.58 16.13 15.39
N PRO A 77 -11.60 14.82 15.71
CA PRO A 77 -10.74 14.17 16.71
C PRO A 77 -9.40 13.66 16.17
N GLU A 78 -9.18 13.71 14.86
CA GLU A 78 -8.09 12.94 14.21
C GLU A 78 -6.92 13.80 13.79
N TYR A 79 -7.12 15.12 13.71
CA TYR A 79 -6.08 16.08 13.35
C TYR A 79 -5.35 15.70 12.05
N GLY A 80 -6.10 15.18 11.07
CA GLY A 80 -5.60 14.72 9.78
C GLY A 80 -4.79 13.43 9.81
N ALA A 81 -4.53 12.81 10.97
CA ALA A 81 -3.65 11.65 11.08
C ALA A 81 -4.13 10.47 10.23
N ALA A 82 -5.43 10.19 10.25
CA ALA A 82 -6.00 9.11 9.46
C ALA A 82 -5.89 9.34 7.94
N TYR A 83 -6.07 10.58 7.48
CA TYR A 83 -5.84 10.97 6.08
C TYR A 83 -4.37 10.77 5.67
N LYS A 84 -3.44 11.16 6.54
CA LYS A 84 -2.01 11.02 6.28
C LYS A 84 -1.59 9.54 6.26
N LEU A 85 -2.18 8.71 7.13
CA LEU A 85 -2.04 7.25 7.08
C LEU A 85 -2.62 6.67 5.79
N ASN A 86 -3.78 7.16 5.35
CA ASN A 86 -4.41 6.77 4.10
C ASN A 86 -3.49 7.05 2.90
N SER A 87 -2.91 8.25 2.80
CA SER A 87 -2.00 8.61 1.71
C SER A 87 -0.75 7.72 1.65
N ILE A 88 -0.06 7.48 2.77
CA ILE A 88 1.13 6.62 2.75
C ILE A 88 0.78 5.15 2.51
N ALA A 89 -0.38 4.69 3.01
CA ALA A 89 -0.86 3.34 2.75
C ALA A 89 -1.16 3.15 1.26
N ASP A 90 -1.78 4.14 0.61
CA ASP A 90 -2.08 4.10 -0.83
C ASP A 90 -0.81 3.86 -1.65
N VAL A 91 0.24 4.65 -1.42
CA VAL A 91 1.55 4.46 -2.06
C VAL A 91 2.15 3.08 -1.79
N VAL A 92 2.04 2.57 -0.56
CA VAL A 92 2.52 1.21 -0.23
C VAL A 92 1.75 0.14 -1.01
N PHE A 93 0.44 0.28 -1.12
CA PHE A 93 -0.43 -0.66 -1.85
C PHE A 93 -0.29 -0.55 -3.37
N GLU A 94 0.04 0.63 -3.91
CA GLU A 94 0.43 0.77 -5.31
C GLU A 94 1.75 0.06 -5.58
N ALA A 95 2.77 0.30 -4.75
CA ALA A 95 4.08 -0.31 -4.90
C ALA A 95 4.03 -1.83 -4.77
N VAL A 96 3.27 -2.36 -3.81
CA VAL A 96 3.26 -3.80 -3.52
C VAL A 96 2.73 -4.65 -4.67
N ARG A 97 1.90 -4.09 -5.56
CA ARG A 97 1.45 -4.78 -6.78
C ARG A 97 2.63 -5.34 -7.59
N ASP A 98 3.76 -4.65 -7.54
CA ASP A 98 4.94 -4.89 -8.37
C ASP A 98 6.15 -5.39 -7.56
N VAL A 99 6.00 -5.60 -6.26
CA VAL A 99 7.04 -6.13 -5.37
C VAL A 99 6.66 -7.55 -4.97
N PHE A 100 7.48 -8.53 -5.34
CA PHE A 100 7.17 -9.94 -5.11
C PHE A 100 7.09 -10.30 -3.63
N TYR A 101 6.06 -11.04 -3.23
CA TYR A 101 5.78 -11.42 -1.83
C TYR A 101 6.87 -12.18 -1.08
N THR A 102 7.83 -12.76 -1.81
CA THR A 102 8.97 -13.52 -1.28
C THR A 102 10.20 -12.67 -1.05
N THR A 103 10.18 -11.38 -1.40
CA THR A 103 11.36 -10.52 -1.32
C THR A 103 11.39 -9.70 -0.03
N LEU A 104 12.59 -9.28 0.35
CA LEU A 104 12.82 -8.41 1.51
C LEU A 104 12.10 -7.07 1.35
N GLU A 105 12.05 -6.55 0.14
CA GLU A 105 11.36 -5.31 -0.22
C GLU A 105 9.87 -5.38 0.15
N HIS A 106 9.22 -6.53 -0.08
CA HIS A 106 7.84 -6.72 0.34
C HIS A 106 7.70 -6.81 1.86
N ASP A 107 8.64 -7.47 2.56
CA ASP A 107 8.64 -7.51 4.02
C ASP A 107 8.79 -6.09 4.60
N ARG A 108 9.68 -5.28 4.04
CA ARG A 108 9.87 -3.88 4.43
C ARG A 108 8.60 -3.03 4.30
N LEU A 109 7.81 -3.21 3.24
CA LEU A 109 6.54 -2.52 3.07
C LEU A 109 5.55 -2.87 4.19
N ALA A 110 5.46 -4.15 4.57
CA ALA A 110 4.62 -4.58 5.67
C ALA A 110 5.14 -4.04 7.01
N GLU A 111 6.43 -4.22 7.29
CA GLU A 111 7.09 -3.78 8.53
C GLU A 111 7.02 -2.27 8.71
N PHE A 112 7.02 -1.50 7.62
CA PHE A 112 6.84 -0.06 7.64
C PHE A 112 5.46 0.34 8.17
N LEU A 113 4.36 -0.21 7.62
CA LEU A 113 3.00 0.07 8.10
C LEU A 113 2.80 -0.43 9.54
N ILE A 114 3.36 -1.60 9.88
CA ILE A 114 3.37 -2.13 11.25
C ILE A 114 4.12 -1.20 12.19
N GLY A 115 5.27 -0.68 11.75
CA GLY A 115 6.10 0.27 12.49
C GLY A 115 5.36 1.58 12.77
N ILE A 116 4.61 2.10 11.80
CA ILE A 116 3.75 3.28 11.98
C ILE A 116 2.71 3.06 13.09
N LYS A 117 2.07 1.89 13.16
CA LYS A 117 1.13 1.59 14.26
C LYS A 117 1.85 1.48 15.60
N LYS A 118 2.97 0.75 15.65
CA LYS A 118 3.72 0.49 16.89
C LYS A 118 4.34 1.76 17.49
N GLY A 119 4.75 2.72 16.67
CA GLY A 119 5.36 3.97 17.12
C GLY A 119 4.38 5.14 17.35
N ALA A 120 3.09 4.96 17.07
CA ALA A 120 2.11 6.04 17.17
C ALA A 120 1.88 6.47 18.63
N ALA A 121 1.60 7.77 18.82
CA ALA A 121 1.21 8.30 20.12
C ALA A 121 -0.18 7.79 20.53
N THR A 122 -0.41 7.70 21.84
CA THR A 122 -1.71 7.30 22.40
C THR A 122 -2.75 8.42 22.29
N GLU A 123 -2.31 9.68 22.38
CA GLU A 123 -3.17 10.86 22.31
C GLU A 123 -2.47 11.99 21.57
N TYR A 124 -3.26 12.92 21.04
CA TYR A 124 -2.75 14.06 20.28
C TYR A 124 -2.33 15.18 21.24
N ASP A 125 -1.08 15.64 21.12
CA ASP A 125 -0.56 16.79 21.87
C ASP A 125 -0.59 18.06 20.98
N THR A 126 -1.35 19.06 21.40
CA THR A 126 -1.47 20.33 20.67
C THR A 126 -0.22 21.22 20.74
N VAL A 127 0.68 20.98 21.69
CA VAL A 127 1.94 21.72 21.86
C VAL A 127 3.06 21.08 21.07
N ASN A 128 3.08 19.74 21.01
CA ASN A 128 4.01 18.96 20.22
C ASN A 128 3.23 17.93 19.38
N PRO A 129 2.70 18.32 18.21
CA PRO A 129 1.88 17.45 17.37
C PRO A 129 2.55 16.12 17.05
N GLN A 130 1.97 15.04 17.55
CA GLN A 130 2.42 13.67 17.30
C GLN A 130 1.34 12.89 16.56
N PHE A 131 1.77 11.98 15.69
CA PHE A 131 0.87 11.12 14.95
C PHE A 131 0.15 10.15 15.91
N VAL A 132 -1.18 10.15 15.85
CA VAL A 132 -2.05 9.18 16.55
C VAL A 132 -2.63 8.22 15.52
N TYR A 133 -2.63 6.93 15.84
CA TYR A 133 -3.11 5.91 14.90
C TYR A 133 -4.64 5.84 14.89
N HIS A 134 -5.23 5.88 13.70
CA HIS A 134 -6.66 5.69 13.46
C HIS A 134 -6.84 4.59 12.42
N ASP A 135 -7.42 3.45 12.83
CA ASP A 135 -7.45 2.22 12.03
C ASP A 135 -8.06 2.42 10.63
N TRP A 136 -9.11 3.24 10.52
CA TRP A 136 -9.82 3.44 9.25
C TRP A 136 -8.93 3.96 8.11
N GLY A 137 -7.87 4.73 8.42
CA GLY A 137 -6.97 5.29 7.42
C GLY A 137 -6.31 4.18 6.59
N LEU A 138 -5.82 3.13 7.25
CA LEU A 138 -5.26 1.94 6.61
C LEU A 138 -6.33 0.99 6.09
N GLU A 139 -7.39 0.74 6.87
CA GLU A 139 -8.43 -0.22 6.49
C GLU A 139 -9.17 0.19 5.21
N THR A 140 -9.35 1.49 4.98
CA THR A 140 -9.96 2.01 3.74
C THR A 140 -9.13 1.63 2.51
N ILE A 141 -7.80 1.83 2.56
CA ILE A 141 -6.91 1.45 1.45
C ILE A 141 -6.86 -0.06 1.31
N ALA A 142 -6.66 -0.80 2.40
CA ALA A 142 -6.59 -2.25 2.36
C ALA A 142 -7.86 -2.87 1.76
N SER A 143 -9.04 -2.35 2.11
CA SER A 143 -10.32 -2.73 1.50
C SER A 143 -10.36 -2.41 0.01
N GLY A 144 -9.98 -1.19 -0.36
CA GLY A 144 -9.95 -0.74 -1.76
C GLY A 144 -9.06 -1.63 -2.61
N SER A 145 -7.83 -1.87 -2.16
CA SER A 145 -6.84 -2.71 -2.84
C SER A 145 -7.25 -4.18 -2.87
N TRP A 146 -7.86 -4.71 -1.80
CA TRP A 146 -8.42 -6.06 -1.77
C TRP A 146 -9.50 -6.23 -2.86
N ASN A 147 -10.45 -5.31 -2.91
CA ASN A 147 -11.56 -5.36 -3.87
C ASN A 147 -11.10 -5.15 -5.31
N ALA A 148 -10.17 -4.22 -5.56
CA ALA A 148 -9.61 -3.97 -6.88
C ALA A 148 -8.75 -5.14 -7.39
N SER A 149 -8.09 -5.85 -6.48
CA SER A 149 -7.23 -6.99 -6.81
C SER A 149 -8.00 -8.31 -6.91
N HIS A 150 -9.27 -8.37 -6.49
CA HIS A 150 -10.03 -9.62 -6.44
C HIS A 150 -10.17 -10.24 -7.83
N VAL A 151 -9.57 -11.42 -8.00
CA VAL A 151 -9.66 -12.20 -9.22
C VAL A 151 -10.98 -12.97 -9.21
N ASP A 152 -12.07 -12.29 -9.54
CA ASP A 152 -13.31 -12.96 -9.88
C ASP A 152 -13.58 -12.89 -11.39
N ALA A 153 -14.34 -13.87 -11.89
CA ALA A 153 -14.64 -13.97 -13.31
C ALA A 153 -15.42 -12.74 -13.85
N SER A 154 -15.93 -11.86 -12.98
CA SER A 154 -16.65 -10.63 -13.34
C SER A 154 -15.75 -9.41 -13.50
N THR A 155 -14.63 -9.33 -12.77
CA THR A 155 -13.68 -8.19 -12.86
C THR A 155 -12.58 -8.40 -13.90
N LYS A 156 -12.36 -9.64 -14.38
CA LYS A 156 -11.37 -9.95 -15.45
C LYS A 156 -11.53 -9.07 -16.69
N ASN A 157 -12.77 -8.68 -17.04
CA ASN A 157 -13.06 -7.84 -18.20
C ASN A 157 -12.78 -6.34 -17.98
N LEU A 158 -12.50 -5.93 -16.73
CA LEU A 158 -12.16 -4.55 -16.36
C LEU A 158 -10.65 -4.35 -16.25
N ALA A 159 -9.86 -5.42 -16.16
CA ALA A 159 -8.41 -5.34 -16.14
C ALA A 159 -7.87 -5.00 -17.54
N THR A 160 -7.17 -3.87 -17.65
CA THR A 160 -6.45 -3.46 -18.87
C THR A 160 -5.06 -4.09 -18.97
N ASP A 161 -4.53 -4.57 -17.84
CA ASP A 161 -3.22 -5.19 -17.74
C ASP A 161 -3.24 -6.65 -18.22
N PRO A 162 -2.10 -7.19 -18.68
CA PRO A 162 -1.96 -8.61 -18.97
C PRO A 162 -2.33 -9.49 -17.76
N GLU A 163 -2.96 -10.65 -18.01
CA GLU A 163 -3.41 -11.58 -16.96
C GLU A 163 -2.31 -11.96 -15.97
N GLN A 164 -1.07 -12.09 -16.43
CA GLN A 164 0.09 -12.35 -15.57
C GLN A 164 0.34 -11.21 -14.58
N THR A 165 0.43 -9.97 -15.07
CA THR A 165 0.64 -8.77 -14.24
C THR A 165 -0.43 -8.63 -13.18
N TRP A 166 -1.69 -8.87 -13.55
CA TRP A 166 -2.81 -8.77 -12.64
C TRP A 166 -2.81 -9.89 -11.58
N THR A 167 -2.46 -11.12 -11.98
CA THR A 167 -2.33 -12.26 -11.04
C THR A 167 -1.20 -12.03 -10.04
N GLU A 168 -0.04 -11.53 -10.50
CA GLU A 168 1.08 -11.18 -9.63
C GLU A 168 0.68 -10.10 -8.62
N ALA A 169 0.02 -9.03 -9.08
CA ALA A 169 -0.47 -7.96 -8.22
C ALA A 169 -1.44 -8.49 -7.15
N TRP A 170 -2.36 -9.38 -7.52
CA TRP A 170 -3.27 -9.99 -6.55
C TRP A 170 -2.56 -10.81 -5.48
N ILE A 171 -1.58 -11.64 -5.86
CA ILE A 171 -0.81 -12.46 -4.92
C ILE A 171 -0.01 -11.57 -3.96
N ASN A 172 0.65 -10.53 -4.49
CA ASN A 172 1.46 -9.62 -3.68
C ASN A 172 0.59 -8.81 -2.70
N THR A 173 -0.51 -8.21 -3.18
CA THR A 173 -1.46 -7.48 -2.33
C THR A 173 -2.07 -8.37 -1.25
N SER A 174 -2.46 -9.61 -1.60
CA SER A 174 -3.01 -10.57 -0.64
C SER A 174 -1.98 -10.97 0.43
N ALA A 175 -0.72 -11.12 0.04
CA ALA A 175 0.36 -11.41 0.97
C ALA A 175 0.62 -10.24 1.94
N LEU A 176 0.56 -8.99 1.47
CA LEU A 176 0.66 -7.81 2.33
C LEU A 176 -0.49 -7.76 3.33
N ILE A 177 -1.74 -7.89 2.88
CA ILE A 177 -2.92 -7.90 3.74
C ILE A 177 -2.82 -9.00 4.79
N SER A 178 -2.37 -10.20 4.41
CA SER A 178 -2.15 -11.29 5.36
C SER A 178 -1.12 -10.94 6.45
N LYS A 179 -0.01 -10.27 6.08
CA LYS A 179 1.00 -9.81 7.05
C LYS A 179 0.42 -8.75 7.99
N LEU A 180 -0.33 -7.78 7.47
CA LEU A 180 -0.97 -6.72 8.26
C LEU A 180 -2.04 -7.30 9.22
N TYR A 181 -2.88 -8.20 8.73
CA TYR A 181 -3.90 -8.86 9.54
C TYR A 181 -3.30 -9.65 10.71
N LYS A 182 -2.21 -10.40 10.49
CA LYS A 182 -1.53 -11.15 11.55
C LYS A 182 -0.98 -10.27 12.68
N GLU A 183 -0.66 -9.02 12.37
CA GLU A 183 -0.16 -8.04 13.34
C GLU A 183 -1.28 -7.16 13.92
N GLY A 184 -2.55 -7.47 13.65
CA GLY A 184 -3.72 -6.77 14.21
C GLY A 184 -3.94 -5.38 13.63
N LEU A 185 -3.52 -5.12 12.39
CA LEU A 185 -3.71 -3.82 11.73
C LEU A 185 -5.07 -3.68 11.04
N LEU A 186 -5.83 -4.77 10.90
CA LEU A 186 -7.08 -4.85 10.13
C LEU A 186 -8.19 -5.54 10.96
N ASP A 187 -8.18 -5.40 12.28
CA ASP A 187 -9.05 -6.17 13.17
C ASP A 187 -10.51 -5.68 13.18
N THR A 188 -10.78 -4.44 12.75
CA THR A 188 -12.14 -3.88 12.73
C THR A 188 -12.89 -4.41 11.52
N ASP A 189 -12.33 -4.22 10.33
CA ASP A 189 -13.00 -4.51 9.06
C ASP A 189 -12.49 -5.78 8.35
N GLY A 190 -11.25 -6.20 8.62
CA GLY A 190 -10.65 -7.39 8.00
C GLY A 190 -11.43 -8.69 8.21
N PRO A 191 -11.95 -9.00 9.43
CA PRO A 191 -12.80 -10.17 9.64
C PRO A 191 -14.09 -10.14 8.80
N ILE A 192 -14.62 -8.94 8.55
CA ILE A 192 -15.84 -8.75 7.74
C ILE A 192 -15.53 -9.09 6.28
N TRP A 193 -14.44 -8.59 5.72
CA TRP A 193 -14.04 -8.87 4.33
C TRP A 193 -13.82 -10.37 4.09
N LEU A 194 -13.09 -11.02 5.00
CA LEU A 194 -12.85 -12.46 4.93
C LEU A 194 -14.16 -13.26 4.99
N THR A 195 -15.08 -12.85 5.88
CA THR A 195 -16.40 -13.51 6.00
C THR A 195 -17.21 -13.36 4.73
N TRP A 196 -17.26 -12.15 4.15
CA TRP A 196 -17.94 -11.91 2.87
C TRP A 196 -17.36 -12.77 1.75
N ASP A 197 -16.05 -12.90 1.67
CA ASP A 197 -15.40 -13.72 0.65
C ASP A 197 -15.66 -15.21 0.83
N PHE A 198 -15.66 -15.71 2.07
CA PHE A 198 -16.08 -17.09 2.32
C PHE A 198 -17.55 -17.30 1.92
N VAL A 199 -18.45 -16.40 2.29
CA VAL A 199 -19.87 -16.48 1.91
C VAL A 199 -20.01 -16.47 0.39
N MET A 200 -19.38 -15.52 -0.29
CA MET A 200 -19.40 -15.40 -1.76
C MET A 200 -18.79 -16.62 -2.44
N ALA A 201 -17.69 -17.16 -1.92
CA ALA A 201 -17.11 -18.40 -2.40
C ALA A 201 -18.10 -19.56 -2.25
N PHE A 202 -18.72 -19.76 -1.08
CA PHE A 202 -19.70 -20.83 -0.86
C PHE A 202 -21.00 -20.66 -1.66
N GLU A 203 -21.46 -19.42 -1.89
CA GLU A 203 -22.63 -19.13 -2.72
C GLU A 203 -22.33 -19.31 -4.21
N LYS A 204 -21.18 -18.84 -4.71
CA LYS A 204 -20.70 -19.09 -6.09
C LYS A 204 -20.35 -20.57 -6.30
N LEU A 205 -19.88 -21.30 -5.28
CA LEU A 205 -19.61 -22.74 -5.34
C LEU A 205 -20.87 -23.59 -5.62
N LYS A 206 -22.08 -23.05 -5.37
CA LYS A 206 -23.34 -23.71 -5.72
C LYS A 206 -23.81 -23.45 -7.16
N LYS A 207 -23.14 -22.58 -7.92
CA LYS A 207 -23.47 -22.27 -9.33
C LYS A 207 -22.22 -22.31 -10.21
N GLY A 208 -22.07 -23.36 -11.01
CA GLY A 208 -21.07 -23.45 -12.08
C GLY A 208 -20.13 -24.66 -11.98
N ASP A 209 -19.70 -25.16 -13.14
CA ASP A 209 -18.86 -26.35 -13.32
C ASP A 209 -17.44 -26.14 -12.77
N ILE A 210 -16.85 -27.17 -12.16
CA ILE A 210 -15.57 -27.12 -11.43
C ILE A 210 -14.38 -26.87 -12.36
N ALA A 211 -14.50 -27.19 -13.64
CA ALA A 211 -13.40 -27.18 -14.59
C ALA A 211 -12.93 -25.77 -15.04
N SER A 212 -13.73 -24.71 -14.84
CA SER A 212 -13.45 -23.37 -15.41
C SER A 212 -13.07 -22.29 -14.40
N TYR A 213 -12.96 -22.62 -13.11
CA TYR A 213 -12.69 -21.66 -12.04
C TYR A 213 -11.29 -21.89 -11.46
N ALA A 214 -10.35 -20.98 -11.72
CA ALA A 214 -8.96 -21.09 -11.27
C ALA A 214 -8.82 -21.20 -9.73
N GLY A 215 -9.70 -20.51 -8.98
CA GLY A 215 -9.77 -20.64 -7.52
C GLY A 215 -10.25 -22.00 -6.98
N ARG A 216 -10.70 -22.93 -7.84
CA ARG A 216 -11.04 -24.33 -7.47
C ARG A 216 -9.86 -25.30 -7.68
N GLN A 217 -8.78 -24.88 -8.34
CA GLN A 217 -7.61 -25.73 -8.63
C GLN A 217 -6.44 -25.51 -7.67
N ALA A 218 -6.47 -24.43 -6.88
CA ALA A 218 -5.56 -24.18 -5.77
C ALA A 218 -6.06 -24.86 -4.49
#